data_AF-A0AAW2UEX9-F1
#
_entry.id   AF-A0AAW2UEX9-F1
#
_cell.length_a   1.000
_cell.length_b   1.000
_cell.length_c   1.000
_cell.angle_alpha   90.00
_cell.angle_beta   90.00
_cell.angle_gamma   90.00
#
_symmetry.space_group_name_H-M   'P 1'
#
loop_
_entity.id
_entity.type
_entity.pdbx_description
1 polymer ?
#
loop_
_entity_poly.entity_id
_entity_poly.type
_entity_poly.pdbx_seq_one_letter_code
_entity_poly.pdbx_strand_id
1 'polypeptide(L)'
;MQGLPGLNYLVGETDGATQKDPRVPGKQQSVISFTKKLTPGVNIPAGDGFPTKVYFNGEECSLPKLLPTSNSDRLGSSVFLSFVLFVLLFVFMQQ
;
A
#
# COMPACT_ATOMS: atom_id res chain seq x y z
N MET A 1 -8.84 9.85 -18.67
CA MET A 1 -9.52 9.68 -17.37
C MET A 1 -10.76 10.53 -17.40
N GLN A 2 -11.94 9.97 -17.09
CA GLN A 2 -13.21 10.70 -17.06
C GLN A 2 -13.67 10.82 -15.60
N GLY A 3 -14.00 12.05 -15.16
CA GLY A 3 -14.60 12.30 -13.86
C GLY A 3 -16.10 11.95 -13.84
N LEU A 4 -16.67 11.84 -12.64
CA LEU A 4 -18.11 11.74 -12.47
C LEU A 4 -18.81 13.03 -12.95
N PRO A 5 -19.97 12.96 -13.61
CA PRO A 5 -20.69 14.13 -14.09
C PRO A 5 -21.00 15.12 -12.96
N GLY A 6 -20.75 16.41 -13.19
CA GLY A 6 -20.99 17.48 -12.21
C GLY A 6 -19.86 17.68 -11.19
N LEU A 7 -18.76 16.93 -11.28
CA LEU A 7 -17.67 16.97 -10.32
C LEU A 7 -16.33 17.31 -11.00
N ASN A 8 -15.68 18.39 -10.56
CA ASN A 8 -14.40 18.87 -11.09
C ASN A 8 -13.20 18.24 -10.34
N TYR A 9 -13.12 16.91 -10.37
CA TYR A 9 -12.06 16.16 -9.68
C TYR A 9 -10.78 15.99 -10.50
N LEU A 10 -10.81 16.40 -11.76
CA LEU A 10 -9.68 16.35 -12.66
C LEU A 10 -9.38 17.79 -13.08
N VAL A 11 -8.24 18.29 -12.65
CA VAL A 11 -7.71 19.57 -13.10
C VAL A 11 -6.64 19.26 -14.14
N GLY A 12 -6.86 19.69 -15.37
CA GLY A 12 -5.89 19.54 -16.45
C GLY A 12 -4.62 20.33 -16.18
N GLU A 13 -3.54 19.99 -16.88
CA GLU A 13 -2.31 20.78 -16.86
C GLU A 13 -2.57 22.16 -17.45
N THR A 14 -2.10 23.21 -16.78
CA THR A 14 -2.26 24.60 -17.23
C THR A 14 -0.90 25.27 -17.39
N ASP A 15 -0.84 26.34 -18.17
CA ASP A 15 0.39 27.12 -18.30
C ASP A 15 0.77 27.80 -16.97
N GLY A 16 2.07 28.08 -16.81
CA GLY A 16 2.58 28.86 -15.70
C GLY A 16 2.12 30.33 -15.77
N ALA A 17 2.20 31.06 -14.66
CA ALA A 17 1.70 32.44 -14.58
C ALA A 17 2.43 33.39 -15.55
N THR A 18 3.70 33.10 -15.85
CA THR A 18 4.55 33.81 -16.80
C THR A 18 5.19 32.82 -17.77
N GLN A 19 5.65 33.29 -18.94
CA GLN A 19 6.36 32.47 -19.93
C GLN A 19 7.64 31.76 -19.41
N LYS A 20 8.20 32.24 -18.29
CA LYS A 20 9.35 31.61 -17.63
C LYS A 20 8.96 30.54 -16.61
N ASP A 21 7.70 30.52 -16.19
CA ASP A 21 7.22 29.60 -15.18
C ASP A 21 6.96 28.22 -15.81
N PRO A 22 7.32 27.13 -15.13
CA PRO A 22 6.99 25.79 -15.61
C PRO A 22 5.48 25.59 -15.65
N ARG A 23 5.01 24.73 -16.57
CA ARG A 23 3.59 24.35 -16.63
C ARG A 23 3.15 23.74 -15.30
N VAL A 24 1.95 24.09 -14.87
CA VAL A 24 1.35 23.58 -13.64
C VAL A 24 0.80 22.19 -13.92
N PRO A 25 1.35 21.13 -13.30
CA PRO A 25 0.93 19.76 -13.57
C PRO A 25 -0.55 19.58 -13.20
N GLY A 26 -1.24 18.77 -14.00
CA GLY A 26 -2.62 18.40 -13.72
C GLY A 26 -2.75 17.72 -12.35
N LYS A 27 -3.86 17.96 -11.67
CA LYS A 27 -4.16 17.38 -10.36
C LYS A 27 -5.36 16.45 -10.47
N GLN A 28 -5.23 15.26 -9.91
CA GLN A 28 -6.34 14.33 -9.74
C GLN A 28 -6.71 14.31 -8.26
N GLN A 29 -7.93 14.75 -7.95
CA GLN A 29 -8.48 14.68 -6.61
C GLN A 29 -9.31 13.40 -6.48
N SER A 30 -8.93 12.54 -5.56
CA SER A 30 -9.72 11.34 -5.22
C SER A 30 -10.91 11.75 -4.35
N VAL A 31 -12.10 11.19 -4.63
CA VAL A 31 -13.24 11.29 -3.71
C VAL A 31 -13.57 9.92 -3.16
N ILE A 32 -13.59 9.85 -1.83
CA ILE A 32 -13.89 8.63 -1.09
C ILE A 32 -15.32 8.76 -0.59
N SER A 33 -16.18 7.84 -1.03
CA SER A 33 -17.58 7.76 -0.61
C SER A 33 -17.79 6.50 0.22
N PHE A 34 -18.46 6.65 1.35
CA PHE A 34 -18.80 5.54 2.23
C PHE A 34 -20.30 5.28 2.15
N THR A 35 -20.69 4.04 1.88
CA THR A 35 -22.10 3.64 1.79
C THR A 35 -22.40 2.51 2.76
N LYS A 36 -23.62 2.49 3.32
CA LYS A 36 -24.06 1.48 4.30
C LYS A 36 -24.74 0.27 3.65
N LYS A 37 -24.25 -0.16 2.48
CA LYS A 37 -24.92 -1.20 1.67
C LYS A 37 -25.05 -2.53 2.42
N LEU A 38 -24.09 -2.86 3.28
CA LEU A 38 -24.01 -4.13 4.02
C LEU A 38 -24.46 -4.03 5.48
N THR A 39 -24.85 -2.85 5.95
CA THR A 39 -25.24 -2.60 7.35
C THR A 39 -26.60 -1.89 7.44
N PRO A 40 -27.68 -2.51 6.94
CA PRO A 40 -29.02 -1.95 7.05
C PRO A 40 -29.42 -1.77 8.53
N GLY A 41 -30.05 -0.65 8.86
CA GLY A 41 -30.51 -0.33 10.22
C GLY A 41 -29.52 0.44 11.10
N VAL A 42 -28.26 0.58 10.69
CA VAL A 42 -27.28 1.41 11.42
C VAL A 42 -27.51 2.90 11.10
N ASN A 43 -28.12 3.63 12.03
CA ASN A 43 -28.21 5.08 11.95
C ASN A 43 -26.90 5.72 12.46
N ILE A 44 -26.23 6.47 11.58
CA ILE A 44 -25.03 7.23 11.94
C ILE A 44 -25.48 8.67 11.89
N PRO A 45 -25.72 9.31 13.04
CA PRO A 45 -26.17 10.69 13.07
C PRO A 45 -25.16 11.57 12.34
N ALA A 46 -25.66 12.47 11.49
CA ALA A 46 -24.91 13.53 10.81
C ALA A 46 -23.63 13.11 10.02
N GLY A 47 -23.42 11.81 9.76
CA GLY A 47 -22.20 11.33 9.11
C GLY A 47 -20.99 11.18 10.04
N ASP A 48 -21.15 11.28 11.37
CA ASP A 48 -20.07 11.19 12.38
C ASP A 48 -19.22 9.91 12.32
N GLY A 49 -19.72 8.86 11.68
CA GLY A 49 -18.99 7.60 11.48
C GLY A 49 -18.06 7.59 10.26
N PHE A 50 -17.99 8.68 9.50
CA PHE A 50 -17.17 8.78 8.30
C PHE A 50 -16.31 10.05 8.29
N PRO A 51 -15.07 9.98 7.77
CA PRO A 51 -14.25 11.18 7.60
C PRO A 51 -14.95 12.20 6.71
N THR A 52 -15.06 13.45 7.18
CA THR A 52 -15.56 14.57 6.38
C THR A 52 -14.55 15.05 5.34
N LYS A 53 -13.26 14.77 5.58
CA LYS A 53 -12.17 15.09 4.66
C LYS A 53 -11.01 14.13 4.85
N VAL A 54 -10.43 13.69 3.74
CA VAL A 54 -9.22 12.86 3.72
C VAL A 54 -8.14 13.67 3.01
N TYR A 55 -7.01 13.84 3.69
CA TYR A 55 -5.84 14.54 3.15
C TYR A 55 -4.80 13.51 2.74
N PHE A 56 -4.39 13.56 1.47
CA PHE A 56 -3.22 12.84 0.99
C PHE A 56 -2.05 13.82 0.96
N ASN A 57 -1.17 13.75 1.96
CA ASN A 57 -0.04 14.66 2.08
C ASN A 57 1.17 14.25 1.21
N GLY A 58 1.10 13.09 0.56
CA GLY A 58 2.19 12.58 -0.29
C GLY A 58 3.44 12.11 0.47
N GLU A 59 3.50 12.28 1.80
CA GLU A 59 4.59 11.74 2.63
C GLU A 59 4.54 10.20 2.70
N GLU A 60 3.36 9.62 2.53
CA GLU A 60 3.10 8.18 2.50
C GLU A 60 3.58 7.51 1.20
N CYS A 61 3.98 8.28 0.18
CA CYS A 61 4.65 7.74 -1.01
C CYS A 61 6.17 7.55 -0.83
N SER A 62 6.70 7.81 0.37
CA SER A 62 8.07 7.39 0.69
C SER A 62 8.07 5.90 1.01
N LEU A 63 8.74 5.11 0.16
CA LEU A 63 9.08 3.73 0.49
C LEU A 63 9.78 3.74 1.86
N PRO A 64 9.35 2.90 2.83
CA PRO A 64 9.96 2.88 4.15
C PRO A 64 11.46 2.63 3.98
N LYS A 65 12.29 3.41 4.69
CA LYS A 65 13.76 3.27 4.64
C LYS A 65 14.23 1.84 4.91
N LEU A 66 13.43 1.09 5.69
CA LEU A 66 13.60 -0.31 5.98
C LEU A 66 12.46 -1.07 5.31
N LEU A 67 12.78 -1.77 4.22
CA LEU A 67 11.86 -2.72 3.62
C LEU A 67 11.73 -3.93 4.56
N PRO A 68 10.51 -4.41 4.86
CA PRO A 68 10.34 -5.63 5.63
C PRO A 68 10.97 -6.79 4.87
N THR A 69 12.10 -7.29 5.35
CA THR A 69 12.68 -8.54 4.91
C THR A 69 12.00 -9.67 5.67
N SER A 70 11.67 -10.77 5.00
CA SER A 70 11.23 -11.98 5.69
C SER A 70 12.42 -12.48 6.54
N ASN A 71 12.42 -12.18 7.84
CA ASN A 71 13.34 -12.77 8.83
C ASN A 71 12.99 -14.26 9.08
N SER A 72 12.74 -15.01 8.01
CA SER A 72 12.65 -16.46 8.12
C SER A 72 14.06 -16.99 8.37
N ASP A 73 14.28 -17.62 9.52
CA ASP A 73 15.49 -18.39 9.76
C ASP A 73 15.58 -19.48 8.70
N ARG A 74 16.45 -19.27 7.70
CA ARG A 74 16.75 -20.30 6.71
C ARG A 74 17.82 -21.18 7.31
N LEU A 75 17.51 -22.47 7.45
CA LEU A 75 18.53 -23.45 7.82
C LEU A 75 19.65 -23.37 6.77
N GLY A 76 20.86 -22.98 7.21
CA GLY A 76 22.01 -22.90 6.32
C GLY A 76 22.29 -24.25 5.67
N SER A 77 22.72 -24.24 4.41
CA SER A 77 23.04 -25.47 3.65
C SER A 77 23.98 -26.41 4.42
N SER A 78 24.91 -25.85 5.21
CA SER A 78 25.82 -26.60 6.07
C SER A 78 25.11 -27.41 7.15
N VAL A 79 24.06 -26.88 7.80
CA VAL A 79 23.35 -27.56 8.88
C VAL A 79 22.53 -28.73 8.34
N PHE A 80 21.92 -28.56 7.16
CA PHE A 80 21.22 -29.64 6.47
C PHE A 80 22.19 -30.77 6.09
N LEU A 81 23.35 -30.43 5.51
CA LEU A 81 24.38 -31.40 5.15
C LEU A 81 24.92 -32.16 6.37
N SER A 82 25.18 -31.47 7.48
CA SER A 82 25.62 -32.11 8.72
C SER A 82 24.56 -33.08 9.28
N PHE A 83 23.28 -32.72 9.21
CA PHE A 83 22.20 -33.60 9.65
C PHE A 83 22.08 -34.86 8.80
N VAL A 84 22.14 -34.72 7.46
CA VAL A 84 22.12 -35.86 6.55
C VAL A 84 23.30 -36.80 6.80
N LEU A 85 24.51 -36.26 6.97
CA LEU A 85 25.70 -37.05 7.27
C LEU A 85 25.55 -37.81 8.59
N PHE A 86 25.02 -37.16 9.63
CA PHE A 86 24.77 -37.78 10.93
C PHE A 86 23.81 -38.96 10.83
N VAL A 87 22.69 -38.81 10.09
CA VAL A 87 21.73 -39.89 9.87
C VAL A 87 22.37 -41.06 9.12
N LEU A 88 23.17 -40.80 8.08
CA LEU A 88 23.86 -41.85 7.33
C LEU A 88 24.84 -42.65 8.21
N LEU A 89 25.64 -41.95 9.03
CA LEU A 89 26.54 -42.59 9.99
C LEU A 89 25.77 -43.42 11.01
N PHE A 90 24.65 -42.90 11.52
CA PHE A 90 23.82 -43.63 12.48
C PHE A 90 23.24 -44.90 11.86
N VAL A 91 22.70 -44.85 10.65
CA VAL A 91 22.18 -46.03 9.94
C VAL A 91 23.29 -47.06 9.68
N PHE A 92 24.49 -46.60 9.28
CA PHE A 92 25.62 -47.50 9.06
C PHE A 92 26.09 -48.19 10.34
N MET A 93 26.03 -47.51 11.49
CA MET A 93 26.37 -48.08 12.80
C MET A 93 25.30 -49.06 13.34
N GLN A 94 24.11 -49.12 12.72
CA GLN A 94 23.00 -50.00 13.10
C GLN A 94 22.88 -51.23 12.17
N GLN A 95 23.71 -51.33 11.13
CA GLN A 95 23.89 -52.55 10.31
C GLN A 95 25.04 -53.38 10.85
#